data_AF-A0A1G2M9A3-F1
#
_entry.id   AF-A0A1G2M9A3-F1
#
_cell.length_a   1.000
_cell.length_b   1.000
_cell.length_c   1.000
_cell.angle_alpha   90.00
_cell.angle_beta   90.00
_cell.angle_gamma   90.00
#
_symmetry.space_group_name_H-M   'P 1'
#
loop_
_entity.id
_entity.type
_entity.pdbx_description
1 polymer ?
#
loop_
_entity_poly.entity_id
_entity_poly.type
_entity_poly.pdbx_seq_one_letter_code
_entity_poly.pdbx_strand_id
1 'polypeptide(L)'
;MLEFLNSLAEGLRESFYDIGAGVVQFIPKLLIALVIFIVGWAIGSLLGQVVSQIVKSLKIDNLLKGAKVDDVLKRAGFNLDSGRFLGDLIEWFVVIVFLVASLDVLGLTQVTTFLNEVVLYLPQVIVAVLILLVAVLIASAMQRIVVGGAMAAGVKSANFLGSVTKWAIWIFAVLMALFQLNIGGPLIQTLFTGFVVALSLAFGLSFGLGGQQAAAGFIEKIREEIQSHRR
;
A
#
# COMPACT_ATOMS: atom_id res chain seq x y z
N MET A 1 22.66 -39.33 49.32
CA MET A 1 22.12 -40.01 48.12
C MET A 1 20.60 -40.10 48.16
N LEU A 2 19.98 -40.57 49.26
CA LEU A 2 18.51 -40.61 49.39
C LEU A 2 17.84 -39.22 49.38
N GLU A 3 18.44 -38.22 50.05
CA GLU A 3 17.92 -36.83 50.00
C GLU A 3 17.93 -36.23 48.59
N PHE A 4 18.95 -36.55 47.78
CA PHE A 4 19.03 -36.13 46.38
C PHE A 4 17.99 -36.82 45.50
N LEU A 5 17.72 -38.10 45.72
CA LEU A 5 16.68 -38.82 45.00
C LEU A 5 15.27 -38.30 45.35
N ASN A 6 15.05 -37.91 46.61
CA ASN A 6 13.79 -37.32 47.04
C ASN A 6 13.57 -35.93 46.45
N SER A 7 14.59 -35.06 46.41
CA SER A 7 14.46 -33.73 45.81
C SER A 7 14.19 -33.78 44.30
N LEU A 8 14.80 -34.75 43.58
CA LEU A 8 14.47 -34.97 42.17
C LEU A 8 13.04 -35.48 41.96
N ALA A 9 12.58 -36.39 42.82
CA ALA A 9 11.20 -36.90 42.76
C ALA A 9 10.16 -35.82 43.07
N GLU A 10 10.45 -34.94 44.03
CA GLU A 10 9.61 -33.78 44.35
C GLU A 10 9.59 -32.77 43.21
N GLY A 11 10.75 -32.38 42.66
CA GLY A 11 10.81 -31.44 41.53
C GLY A 11 10.12 -31.96 40.27
N LEU A 12 10.20 -33.27 40.00
CA LEU A 12 9.43 -33.92 38.92
C LEU A 12 7.92 -33.85 39.20
N ARG A 13 7.49 -34.20 40.41
CA ARG A 13 6.06 -34.16 40.79
C ARG A 13 5.49 -32.75 40.73
N GLU A 14 6.22 -31.75 41.23
CA GLU A 14 5.85 -30.34 41.11
C GLU A 14 5.74 -29.92 39.65
N SER A 15 6.71 -30.29 38.80
CA SER A 15 6.65 -29.99 37.36
C SER A 15 5.43 -30.63 36.67
N PHE A 16 5.09 -31.88 37.01
CA PHE A 16 3.90 -32.55 36.47
C PHE A 16 2.60 -31.91 36.97
N TYR A 17 2.55 -31.49 38.24
CA TYR A 17 1.41 -30.81 38.82
C TYR A 17 1.20 -29.43 38.18
N ASP A 18 2.27 -28.65 38.00
CA ASP A 18 2.22 -27.33 37.38
C ASP A 18 1.81 -27.39 35.91
N ILE A 19 2.34 -28.37 35.15
CA ILE A 19 1.90 -28.60 33.77
C ILE A 19 0.42 -29.02 33.73
N GLY A 20 0.00 -29.93 34.62
CA GLY A 20 -1.39 -30.36 34.73
C GLY A 20 -2.34 -29.21 35.07
N ALA A 21 -1.98 -28.38 36.03
CA ALA A 21 -2.73 -27.19 36.41
C ALA A 21 -2.79 -26.16 35.26
N GLY A 22 -1.69 -25.97 34.53
CA GLY A 22 -1.63 -25.12 33.34
C GLY A 22 -2.59 -25.57 32.23
N VAL A 23 -2.68 -26.87 31.97
CA VAL A 23 -3.63 -27.43 30.97
C VAL A 23 -5.08 -27.20 31.39
N VAL A 24 -5.41 -27.42 32.66
CA VAL A 24 -6.77 -27.19 33.18
C VAL A 24 -7.17 -25.72 33.07
N GLN A 25 -6.23 -24.79 33.27
CA GLN A 25 -6.48 -23.35 33.10
C GLN A 25 -6.53 -22.90 31.63
N PHE A 26 -5.91 -23.65 30.71
CA PHE A 26 -5.91 -23.34 29.28
C PHE A 26 -7.25 -23.69 28.61
N ILE A 27 -7.91 -24.78 29.01
CA ILE A 27 -9.16 -25.24 28.38
C ILE A 27 -10.26 -24.16 28.38
N PRO A 28 -10.59 -23.49 29.51
CA PRO A 28 -11.57 -22.41 29.52
C PRO A 28 -11.19 -21.25 28.58
N LYS A 29 -9.91 -20.86 28.54
CA LYS A 29 -9.42 -19.81 27.64
C LYS A 29 -9.57 -20.20 26.18
N LEU A 30 -9.28 -21.47 25.85
CA LEU A 30 -9.45 -22.01 24.50
C LEU A 30 -10.91 -21.96 24.05
N LEU A 31 -11.85 -22.32 24.91
CA LEU A 31 -13.28 -22.23 24.58
C LEU A 31 -13.72 -20.78 24.34
N ILE A 32 -13.30 -19.84 25.18
CA ILE A 32 -13.61 -18.41 25.00
C ILE A 32 -13.01 -17.88 23.70
N ALA A 33 -11.73 -18.18 23.43
CA ALA A 33 -11.05 -17.80 22.19
C ALA A 33 -11.77 -18.35 20.95
N LEU A 34 -12.19 -19.62 20.99
CA LEU A 34 -12.94 -20.25 19.89
C LEU A 34 -14.28 -19.55 19.65
N VAL A 35 -15.02 -19.23 20.70
CA VAL A 35 -16.29 -18.49 20.59
C VAL A 35 -16.06 -17.11 19.96
N ILE A 36 -15.05 -16.38 20.43
CA ILE A 36 -14.68 -15.07 19.86
C ILE A 36 -14.39 -15.19 18.36
N PHE A 37 -13.57 -16.17 17.96
CA PHE A 37 -13.22 -16.38 16.56
C PHE A 37 -14.44 -16.74 15.69
N ILE A 38 -15.31 -17.64 16.16
CA ILE A 38 -16.54 -18.03 15.44
C ILE A 38 -17.47 -16.82 15.26
N VAL A 39 -17.66 -16.02 16.31
CA VAL A 39 -18.46 -14.80 16.24
C VAL A 39 -17.86 -13.82 15.23
N GLY A 40 -16.54 -13.64 15.26
CA GLY A 40 -15.82 -12.79 14.31
C GLY A 40 -16.01 -13.22 12.86
N TRP A 41 -15.92 -14.52 12.59
CA TRP A 41 -16.14 -15.06 11.25
C TRP A 41 -17.59 -14.88 10.77
N ALA A 42 -18.57 -15.06 11.66
CA ALA A 42 -19.97 -14.79 11.35
C ALA A 42 -20.22 -13.30 11.05
N ILE A 43 -19.65 -12.39 11.84
CA ILE A 43 -19.76 -10.94 11.61
C ILE A 43 -19.05 -10.54 10.31
N GLY A 44 -17.84 -11.06 10.09
CA GLY A 44 -17.02 -10.77 8.91
C GLY A 44 -17.71 -11.18 7.62
N SER A 45 -18.24 -12.40 7.55
CA SER A 45 -19.00 -12.88 6.39
C SER A 45 -20.25 -12.04 6.12
N LEU A 46 -20.96 -11.61 7.16
CA LEU A 46 -22.11 -10.70 7.03
C LEU A 46 -21.70 -9.34 6.45
N LEU A 47 -20.66 -8.72 7.02
CA LEU A 47 -20.17 -7.41 6.56
C LEU A 47 -19.61 -7.48 5.14
N GLY A 48 -18.85 -8.53 4.83
CA GLY A 48 -18.31 -8.77 3.49
C GLY A 48 -19.42 -8.91 2.44
N GLN A 49 -20.49 -9.63 2.76
CA GLN A 49 -21.67 -9.74 1.89
C GLN A 49 -22.35 -8.38 1.68
N VAL A 50 -22.57 -7.61 2.75
CA VAL A 50 -23.17 -6.28 2.67
C VAL A 50 -22.35 -5.37 1.76
N VAL A 51 -21.03 -5.32 1.93
CA VAL A 51 -20.17 -4.49 1.09
C VAL A 51 -20.16 -4.97 -0.36
N SER A 52 -20.12 -6.29 -0.57
CA SER A 52 -20.19 -6.87 -1.91
C SER A 52 -21.45 -6.43 -2.65
N GLN A 53 -22.60 -6.47 -1.95
CA GLN A 53 -23.87 -6.01 -2.50
C GLN A 53 -23.88 -4.51 -2.78
N ILE A 54 -23.35 -3.69 -1.88
CA ILE A 54 -23.24 -2.24 -2.08
C ILE A 54 -22.42 -1.94 -3.34
N VAL A 55 -21.22 -2.53 -3.47
CA VAL A 55 -20.34 -2.30 -4.63
C VAL A 55 -20.98 -2.80 -5.93
N LYS A 56 -21.63 -3.96 -5.91
CA LYS A 56 -22.38 -4.49 -7.07
C LYS A 56 -23.52 -3.57 -7.46
N SER A 57 -24.23 -2.99 -6.50
CA SER A 57 -25.33 -2.04 -6.75
C SER A 57 -24.87 -0.75 -7.45
N LEU A 58 -23.64 -0.31 -7.13
CA LEU A 58 -23.00 0.84 -7.78
C LEU A 58 -22.50 0.55 -9.20
N LYS A 59 -22.61 -0.70 -9.69
CA LYS A 59 -22.20 -1.13 -11.03
C LYS A 59 -20.74 -0.77 -11.36
N ILE A 60 -19.85 -0.80 -10.37
CA ILE A 60 -18.42 -0.47 -10.54
C ILE A 60 -17.78 -1.36 -11.62
N ASP A 61 -18.18 -2.63 -11.69
CA ASP A 61 -17.71 -3.56 -12.72
C ASP A 61 -17.97 -3.07 -14.16
N ASN A 62 -19.10 -2.37 -14.41
CA ASN A 62 -19.39 -1.84 -15.73
C ASN A 62 -18.46 -0.67 -16.10
N LEU A 63 -18.06 0.11 -15.10
CA LEU A 63 -17.14 1.24 -15.26
C LEU A 63 -15.71 0.73 -15.53
N LEU A 64 -15.30 -0.31 -14.81
CA LEU A 64 -14.04 -1.03 -15.01
C LEU A 64 -13.96 -1.70 -16.40
N LYS A 65 -15.05 -2.34 -16.86
CA LYS A 65 -15.16 -2.88 -18.23
C LYS A 65 -15.03 -1.78 -19.28
N GLY A 66 -15.75 -0.66 -19.11
CA GLY A 66 -15.64 0.50 -20.00
C GLY A 66 -14.24 1.11 -20.05
N ALA A 67 -13.45 0.96 -18.99
CA ALA A 67 -12.07 1.42 -18.92
C ALA A 67 -11.03 0.45 -19.52
N LYS A 68 -11.45 -0.72 -20.01
CA LYS A 68 -10.61 -1.85 -20.48
C LYS A 68 -9.76 -2.51 -19.38
N VAL A 69 -10.14 -2.34 -18.11
CA VAL A 69 -9.44 -2.98 -16.98
C VAL A 69 -9.73 -4.48 -16.96
N ASP A 70 -10.95 -4.89 -17.35
CA ASP A 70 -11.37 -6.29 -17.47
C ASP A 70 -10.49 -7.11 -18.43
N ASP A 71 -10.07 -6.52 -19.56
CA ASP A 71 -9.18 -7.18 -20.53
C ASP A 71 -7.81 -7.50 -19.91
N VAL A 72 -7.30 -6.60 -19.05
CA VAL A 72 -6.01 -6.78 -18.37
C VAL A 72 -6.12 -7.86 -17.30
N LEU A 73 -7.19 -7.86 -16.49
CA LEU A 73 -7.39 -8.90 -15.46
C LEU A 73 -7.59 -10.28 -16.08
N LYS A 74 -8.37 -10.38 -17.16
CA LYS A 74 -8.60 -11.66 -17.86
C LYS A 74 -7.31 -12.25 -18.41
N ARG A 75 -6.41 -11.41 -18.94
CA ARG A 75 -5.06 -11.85 -19.37
C ARG A 75 -4.22 -12.38 -18.21
N ALA A 76 -4.45 -11.91 -17.00
CA ALA A 76 -3.82 -12.41 -15.78
C ALA A 76 -4.53 -13.62 -15.16
N GLY A 77 -5.59 -14.15 -15.80
CA GLY A 77 -6.36 -15.30 -15.30
C GLY A 77 -7.42 -14.96 -14.25
N PHE A 78 -7.69 -13.69 -14.01
CA PHE A 78 -8.67 -13.23 -13.01
C PHE A 78 -9.95 -12.74 -13.69
N ASN A 79 -11.09 -13.02 -13.05
CA ASN A 79 -12.38 -12.45 -13.44
C ASN A 79 -12.64 -11.16 -12.64
N LEU A 80 -13.21 -10.16 -13.32
CA LEU A 80 -13.56 -8.90 -12.69
C LEU A 80 -14.86 -9.04 -11.89
N ASP A 81 -14.74 -9.15 -10.57
CA ASP A 81 -15.83 -8.99 -9.59
C ASP A 81 -15.34 -8.07 -8.46
N SER A 82 -15.42 -6.76 -8.69
CA SER A 82 -14.90 -5.76 -7.73
C SER A 82 -15.65 -5.79 -6.41
N GLY A 83 -16.95 -6.12 -6.44
CA GLY A 83 -17.76 -6.22 -5.23
C GLY A 83 -17.38 -7.43 -4.40
N ARG A 84 -17.18 -8.59 -5.01
CA ARG A 84 -16.69 -9.77 -4.28
C ARG A 84 -15.29 -9.54 -3.75
N PHE A 85 -14.38 -8.99 -4.55
CA PHE A 85 -13.02 -8.67 -4.08
C PHE A 85 -13.02 -7.76 -2.84
N LEU A 86 -13.81 -6.68 -2.85
CA LEU A 86 -13.88 -5.75 -1.71
C LEU A 86 -14.61 -6.36 -0.51
N GLY A 87 -15.64 -7.18 -0.76
CA GLY A 87 -16.33 -7.93 0.28
C GLY A 87 -15.43 -8.94 0.97
N ASP A 88 -14.69 -9.74 0.20
CA ASP A 88 -13.71 -10.72 0.70
C ASP A 88 -12.62 -10.00 1.51
N LEU A 89 -12.13 -8.84 1.05
CA LEU A 89 -11.13 -8.04 1.77
C LEU A 89 -11.63 -7.59 3.15
N ILE A 90 -12.89 -7.16 3.25
CA ILE A 90 -13.50 -6.73 4.52
C ILE A 90 -13.80 -7.92 5.43
N GLU A 91 -14.28 -9.03 4.86
CA GLU A 91 -14.48 -10.28 5.60
C GLU A 91 -13.17 -10.72 6.27
N TRP A 92 -12.08 -10.81 5.50
CA TRP A 92 -10.78 -11.17 6.03
C TRP A 92 -10.26 -10.18 7.06
N PHE A 93 -10.46 -8.88 6.86
CA PHE A 93 -10.10 -7.86 7.85
C PHE A 93 -10.79 -8.12 9.21
N VAL A 94 -12.11 -8.32 9.20
CA VAL A 94 -12.86 -8.59 10.42
C VAL A 94 -12.43 -9.91 11.05
N VAL A 95 -12.25 -10.97 10.24
CA VAL A 95 -11.76 -12.27 10.73
C VAL A 95 -10.41 -12.14 11.43
N ILE A 96 -9.46 -11.38 10.86
CA ILE A 96 -8.13 -11.18 11.46
C ILE A 96 -8.23 -10.38 12.77
N VAL A 97 -9.07 -9.35 12.84
CA VAL A 97 -9.29 -8.59 14.10
C VAL A 97 -9.79 -9.52 15.22
N PHE A 98 -10.75 -10.38 14.93
CA PHE A 98 -11.25 -11.34 15.92
C PHE A 98 -10.27 -12.47 16.20
N LEU A 99 -9.45 -12.86 15.23
CA LEU A 99 -8.33 -13.77 15.44
C LEU A 99 -7.34 -13.18 16.45
N VAL A 100 -6.95 -11.91 16.30
CA VAL A 100 -6.09 -11.21 17.29
C VAL A 100 -6.73 -11.27 18.69
N ALA A 101 -7.99 -10.87 18.82
CA ALA A 101 -8.69 -10.90 20.10
C ALA A 101 -8.75 -12.32 20.71
N SER A 102 -8.95 -13.36 19.89
CA SER A 102 -8.94 -14.75 20.34
C SER A 102 -7.57 -15.21 20.83
N LEU A 103 -6.50 -14.81 20.13
CA LEU A 103 -5.12 -15.15 20.47
C LEU A 103 -4.62 -14.38 21.70
N ASP A 104 -5.13 -13.16 21.94
CA ASP A 104 -4.88 -12.39 23.15
C ASP A 104 -5.46 -13.09 24.38
N VAL A 105 -6.67 -13.67 24.28
CA VAL A 105 -7.26 -14.49 25.36
C VAL A 105 -6.40 -15.73 25.66
N LEU A 106 -5.75 -16.29 24.65
CA LEU A 106 -4.80 -17.39 24.81
C LEU A 106 -3.45 -16.96 25.38
N GLY A 107 -3.17 -15.65 25.46
CA GLY A 107 -1.89 -15.10 25.94
C GLY A 107 -0.76 -15.17 24.91
N LEU A 108 -1.07 -15.25 23.61
CA LEU A 108 -0.08 -15.38 22.53
C LEU A 108 0.44 -14.01 22.06
N THR A 109 1.01 -13.24 22.98
CA THR A 109 1.37 -11.82 22.79
C THR A 109 2.28 -11.57 21.58
N GLN A 110 3.22 -12.47 21.28
CA GLN A 110 4.12 -12.29 20.14
C GLN A 110 3.38 -12.41 18.81
N VAL A 111 2.43 -13.34 18.72
CA VAL A 111 1.61 -13.54 17.52
C VAL A 111 0.65 -12.36 17.37
N THR A 112 0.02 -11.92 18.46
CA THR A 112 -0.93 -10.81 18.41
C THR A 112 -0.26 -9.47 18.11
N THR A 113 0.97 -9.24 18.57
CA THR A 113 1.75 -8.04 18.20
C THR A 113 1.98 -7.99 16.69
N PHE A 114 2.45 -9.08 16.08
CA PHE A 114 2.63 -9.16 14.63
C PHE A 114 1.31 -8.97 13.87
N LEU A 115 0.24 -9.67 14.28
CA LEU A 115 -1.06 -9.56 13.61
C LEU A 115 -1.69 -8.17 13.77
N ASN A 116 -1.43 -7.46 14.88
CA ASN A 116 -1.87 -6.08 15.05
C ASN A 116 -1.24 -5.14 14.00
N GLU A 117 0.04 -5.34 13.64
CA GLU A 117 0.66 -4.59 12.54
C GLU A 117 -0.06 -4.84 11.20
N VAL A 118 -0.45 -6.10 10.94
CA VAL A 118 -1.23 -6.47 9.75
C VAL A 118 -2.62 -5.84 9.77
N VAL A 119 -3.33 -5.89 10.90
CA VAL A 119 -4.64 -5.25 11.09
C VAL A 119 -4.55 -3.76 10.85
N LEU A 120 -3.49 -3.11 11.35
CA LEU A 120 -3.26 -1.69 11.16
C LEU A 120 -2.86 -1.31 9.73
N TYR A 121 -2.51 -2.28 8.87
CA TYR A 121 -2.18 -2.06 7.45
C TYR A 121 -3.39 -2.26 6.51
N LEU A 122 -4.34 -3.11 6.89
CA LEU A 122 -5.50 -3.45 6.06
C LEU A 122 -6.41 -2.25 5.71
N PRO A 123 -6.70 -1.30 6.62
CA PRO A 123 -7.46 -0.09 6.28
C PRO A 123 -6.82 0.70 5.13
N GLN A 124 -5.50 0.78 5.08
CA GLN A 124 -4.74 1.44 4.02
C GLN A 124 -4.92 0.73 2.69
N VAL A 125 -4.91 -0.61 2.70
CA VAL A 125 -5.21 -1.42 1.51
C VAL A 125 -6.62 -1.14 0.99
N ILE A 126 -7.61 -1.11 1.88
CA ILE A 126 -9.00 -0.81 1.51
C ILE A 126 -9.09 0.58 0.86
N VAL A 127 -8.48 1.61 1.47
CA VAL A 127 -8.47 2.97 0.93
C VAL A 127 -7.75 3.03 -0.42
N ALA A 128 -6.61 2.34 -0.57
CA ALA A 128 -5.88 2.29 -1.84
C ALA A 128 -6.74 1.68 -2.97
N VAL A 129 -7.46 0.58 -2.69
CA VAL A 129 -8.38 -0.03 -3.65
C VAL A 129 -9.52 0.93 -3.98
N LEU A 130 -10.13 1.59 -2.98
CA LEU A 130 -11.20 2.57 -3.20
C LEU A 130 -10.73 3.74 -4.09
N ILE A 131 -9.51 4.26 -3.88
CA ILE A 131 -8.91 5.30 -4.74
C ILE A 131 -8.85 4.83 -6.19
N LEU A 132 -8.36 3.61 -6.45
CA LEU A 132 -8.27 3.06 -7.79
C LEU A 132 -9.65 2.88 -8.43
N LEU A 133 -10.63 2.41 -7.67
CA LEU A 133 -12.01 2.27 -8.14
C LEU A 133 -12.59 3.63 -8.54
N VAL A 134 -12.47 4.64 -7.68
CA VAL A 134 -12.95 6.01 -7.96
C VAL A 134 -12.22 6.63 -9.15
N ALA A 135 -10.92 6.40 -9.28
CA ALA A 135 -10.11 6.91 -10.39
C ALA A 135 -10.59 6.40 -11.75
N VAL A 136 -11.09 5.16 -11.83
CA VAL A 136 -11.67 4.61 -13.06
C VAL A 136 -12.84 5.47 -13.55
N LEU A 137 -13.72 5.87 -12.62
CA LEU A 137 -14.87 6.72 -12.91
C LEU A 137 -14.43 8.10 -13.37
N ILE A 138 -13.55 8.74 -12.60
CA ILE A 138 -13.06 10.09 -12.88
C ILE A 138 -12.31 10.13 -14.21
N ALA A 139 -11.40 9.17 -14.45
CA ALA A 139 -10.61 9.12 -15.67
C ALA A 139 -11.48 8.94 -16.92
N SER A 140 -12.52 8.09 -16.83
CA SER A 140 -13.45 7.85 -17.94
C SER A 140 -14.36 9.05 -18.20
N ALA A 141 -14.86 9.70 -17.15
CA ALA A 141 -15.68 10.90 -17.27
C ALA A 141 -14.87 12.06 -17.87
N MET A 142 -13.67 12.32 -17.33
CA MET A 142 -12.78 13.39 -17.79
C MET A 142 -12.32 13.17 -19.23
N GLN A 143 -12.03 11.94 -19.64
CA GLN A 143 -11.73 11.63 -21.03
C GLN A 143 -12.86 12.10 -21.96
N ARG A 144 -14.12 11.78 -21.63
CA ARG A 144 -15.29 12.14 -22.45
C ARG A 144 -15.48 13.65 -22.52
N ILE A 145 -15.32 14.35 -21.39
CA ILE A 145 -15.42 15.80 -21.32
C ILE A 145 -14.35 16.45 -22.20
N VAL A 146 -13.09 16.01 -22.10
CA VAL A 146 -11.98 16.55 -22.89
C VAL A 146 -12.16 16.27 -24.38
N VAL A 147 -12.56 15.05 -24.75
CA VAL A 147 -12.84 14.70 -26.15
C VAL A 147 -13.99 15.55 -26.71
N GLY A 148 -15.10 15.67 -25.97
CA GLY A 148 -16.25 16.47 -26.38
C GLY A 148 -15.90 17.95 -26.57
N GLY A 149 -15.19 18.54 -25.61
CA GLY A 149 -14.74 19.94 -25.69
C GLY A 149 -13.74 20.18 -26.82
N ALA A 150 -12.78 19.27 -27.01
CA ALA A 150 -11.79 19.39 -28.08
C ALA A 150 -12.43 19.23 -29.47
N MET A 151 -13.41 18.33 -29.64
CA MET A 151 -14.16 18.21 -30.89
C MET A 151 -14.98 19.47 -31.19
N ALA A 152 -15.66 20.03 -30.17
CA ALA A 152 -16.40 21.28 -30.31
C ALA A 152 -15.49 22.47 -30.71
N ALA A 153 -14.23 22.45 -30.27
CA ALA A 153 -13.22 23.43 -30.65
C ALA A 153 -12.53 23.15 -32.00
N GLY A 154 -12.94 22.12 -32.75
CA GLY A 154 -12.35 21.78 -34.05
C GLY A 154 -10.96 21.14 -33.98
N VAL A 155 -10.54 20.65 -32.80
CA VAL A 155 -9.22 20.02 -32.61
C VAL A 155 -9.23 18.61 -33.21
N LYS A 156 -8.46 18.41 -34.30
CA LYS A 156 -8.35 17.11 -34.99
C LYS A 156 -7.83 15.98 -34.09
N SER A 157 -7.06 16.30 -33.06
CA SER A 157 -6.45 15.36 -32.11
C SER A 157 -7.26 15.16 -30.81
N ALA A 158 -8.56 15.47 -30.80
CA ALA A 158 -9.42 15.37 -29.61
C ALA A 158 -9.33 14.02 -28.86
N ASN A 159 -9.30 12.90 -29.59
CA ASN A 159 -9.17 11.56 -29.01
C ASN A 159 -7.80 11.32 -28.33
N PHE A 160 -6.73 11.89 -28.88
CA PHE A 160 -5.40 11.84 -28.28
C PHE A 160 -5.39 12.63 -26.96
N LEU A 161 -5.92 13.85 -26.96
CA LEU A 161 -6.04 14.67 -25.73
C LEU A 161 -6.81 13.93 -24.64
N GLY A 162 -7.98 13.36 -24.95
CA GLY A 162 -8.73 12.59 -23.96
C GLY A 162 -7.96 11.36 -23.44
N SER A 163 -7.17 10.71 -24.30
CA SER A 163 -6.33 9.58 -23.89
C SER A 163 -5.21 10.02 -22.95
N VAL A 164 -4.54 11.15 -23.25
CA VAL A 164 -3.52 11.74 -22.37
C VAL A 164 -4.13 12.10 -21.02
N THR A 165 -5.32 12.72 -20.99
CA THR A 165 -6.04 13.03 -19.75
C THR A 165 -6.33 11.77 -18.94
N LYS A 166 -6.86 10.71 -19.58
CA LYS A 166 -7.13 9.44 -18.90
C LYS A 166 -5.86 8.85 -18.28
N TRP A 167 -4.77 8.79 -19.04
CA TRP A 167 -3.50 8.24 -18.56
C TRP A 167 -2.88 9.06 -17.45
N ALA A 168 -2.96 10.40 -17.52
CA ALA A 168 -2.51 11.27 -16.44
C ALA A 168 -3.25 10.95 -15.14
N ILE A 169 -4.59 10.87 -15.17
CA ILE A 169 -5.40 10.54 -13.98
C ILE A 169 -5.05 9.16 -13.43
N TRP A 170 -4.87 8.15 -14.30
CA TRP A 170 -4.47 6.82 -13.88
C TRP A 170 -3.10 6.80 -13.20
N ILE A 171 -2.11 7.50 -13.76
CA ILE A 171 -0.78 7.61 -13.15
C ILE A 171 -0.88 8.22 -11.76
N PHE A 172 -1.60 9.34 -11.61
CA PHE A 172 -1.79 9.97 -10.30
C PHE A 172 -2.53 9.07 -9.31
N ALA A 173 -3.57 8.36 -9.76
CA ALA A 173 -4.32 7.44 -8.91
C ALA A 173 -3.47 6.26 -8.43
N VAL A 174 -2.67 5.67 -9.31
CA VAL A 174 -1.73 4.59 -8.95
C VAL A 174 -0.69 5.11 -7.96
N LEU A 175 -0.12 6.29 -8.20
CA LEU A 175 0.83 6.90 -7.26
C LEU A 175 0.19 7.16 -5.89
N MET A 176 -1.05 7.65 -5.87
CA MET A 176 -1.80 7.88 -4.62
C MET A 176 -2.12 6.58 -3.89
N ALA A 177 -2.52 5.54 -4.61
CA ALA A 177 -2.74 4.20 -4.04
C ALA A 177 -1.44 3.63 -3.46
N LEU A 178 -0.32 3.74 -4.18
CA LEU A 178 0.99 3.34 -3.67
C LEU A 178 1.39 4.13 -2.43
N PHE A 179 1.15 5.45 -2.42
CA PHE A 179 1.39 6.30 -1.25
C PHE A 179 0.59 5.84 -0.04
N GLN A 180 -0.69 5.52 -0.22
CA GLN A 180 -1.55 4.99 0.83
C GLN A 180 -1.02 3.66 1.39
N LEU A 181 -0.48 2.80 0.54
CA LEU A 181 0.14 1.52 0.93
C LEU A 181 1.48 1.68 1.67
N ASN A 182 1.92 2.91 1.98
CA ASN A 182 3.25 3.25 2.53
C ASN A 182 4.45 2.80 1.65
N ILE A 183 4.18 2.30 0.44
CA ILE A 183 5.20 1.97 -0.56
C ILE A 183 5.59 3.24 -1.34
N GLY A 184 4.60 4.11 -1.60
CA GLY A 184 4.74 5.27 -2.46
C GLY A 184 5.57 6.40 -1.85
N GLY A 185 5.60 6.56 -0.53
CA GLY A 185 6.41 7.61 0.11
C GLY A 185 7.90 7.52 -0.27
N PRO A 186 8.59 6.43 0.09
CA PRO A 186 9.99 6.21 -0.27
C PRO A 186 10.25 6.19 -1.79
N LEU A 187 9.33 5.62 -2.57
CA LEU A 187 9.45 5.58 -4.02
C LEU A 187 9.34 6.97 -4.65
N ILE A 188 8.33 7.76 -4.26
CA ILE A 188 8.13 9.13 -4.77
C ILE A 188 9.31 10.00 -4.37
N GLN A 189 9.79 9.89 -3.13
CA GLN A 189 10.98 10.62 -2.69
C GLN A 189 12.19 10.25 -3.54
N THR A 190 12.44 8.96 -3.76
CA THR A 190 13.58 8.48 -4.55
C THR A 190 13.50 8.95 -6.00
N LEU A 191 12.33 8.85 -6.63
CA LEU A 191 12.11 9.33 -8.01
C LEU A 191 12.27 10.86 -8.11
N PHE A 192 11.72 11.61 -7.15
CA PHE A 192 11.85 13.06 -7.12
C PHE A 192 13.30 13.50 -6.88
N THR A 193 13.98 12.91 -5.90
CA THR A 193 15.40 13.15 -5.65
C THR A 193 16.25 12.78 -6.86
N GLY A 194 16.02 11.61 -7.48
CA GLY A 194 16.74 11.19 -8.68
C GLY A 194 16.55 12.16 -9.85
N PHE A 195 15.32 12.63 -10.06
CA PHE A 195 15.02 13.64 -11.08
C PHE A 195 15.69 14.98 -10.80
N VAL A 196 15.62 15.48 -9.56
CA VAL A 196 16.28 16.72 -9.15
C VAL A 196 17.79 16.60 -9.31
N VAL A 197 18.39 15.48 -8.89
CA VAL A 197 19.83 15.22 -9.06
C VAL A 197 20.21 15.20 -10.55
N ALA A 198 19.44 14.51 -11.39
CA ALA A 198 19.68 14.48 -12.83
C ALA A 198 19.63 15.89 -13.45
N LEU A 199 18.63 16.71 -13.09
CA LEU A 199 18.54 18.10 -13.54
C LEU A 199 19.70 18.95 -13.02
N SER A 200 20.02 18.86 -11.73
CA SER A 200 21.15 19.58 -11.14
C SER A 200 22.47 19.22 -11.83
N LEU A 201 22.68 17.94 -12.18
CA LEU A 201 23.84 17.49 -12.94
C LEU A 201 23.82 18.00 -14.37
N ALA A 202 22.68 17.94 -15.06
CA ALA A 202 22.55 18.44 -16.42
C ALA A 202 22.88 19.95 -16.48
N PHE A 203 22.29 20.75 -15.58
CA PHE A 203 22.60 22.16 -15.47
C PHE A 203 24.06 22.40 -15.06
N GLY A 204 24.54 21.73 -14.01
CA GLY A 204 25.92 21.85 -13.53
C GLY A 204 26.95 21.55 -14.62
N LEU A 205 26.74 20.50 -15.42
CA LEU A 205 27.62 20.14 -16.54
C LEU A 205 27.50 21.13 -17.69
N SER A 206 26.28 21.56 -18.04
CA SER A 206 26.09 22.52 -19.13
C SER A 206 26.75 23.88 -18.84
N PHE A 207 26.66 24.40 -17.61
CA PHE A 207 27.36 25.61 -17.21
C PHE A 207 28.85 25.39 -16.90
N GLY A 208 29.21 24.25 -16.31
CA GLY A 208 30.60 23.92 -15.99
C GLY A 208 31.46 23.75 -17.24
N LEU A 209 31.02 22.91 -18.18
CA LEU A 209 31.73 22.70 -19.45
C LEU A 209 31.56 23.88 -20.41
N GLY A 210 30.36 24.48 -20.48
CA GLY A 210 30.09 25.63 -21.34
C GLY A 210 30.77 26.94 -20.88
N GLY A 211 30.96 27.12 -19.57
CA GLY A 211 31.59 28.31 -18.97
C GLY A 211 33.10 28.21 -18.76
N GLN A 212 33.70 27.05 -19.05
CA GLN A 212 35.11 26.76 -18.78
C GLN A 212 36.05 27.81 -19.40
N GLN A 213 35.81 28.22 -20.65
CA GLN A 213 36.66 29.20 -21.35
C GLN A 213 36.56 30.60 -20.77
N ALA A 214 35.35 31.03 -20.37
CA ALA A 214 35.14 32.32 -19.74
C ALA A 214 35.81 32.40 -18.37
N ALA A 215 35.72 31.32 -17.58
CA ALA A 215 36.42 31.20 -16.30
C ALA A 215 37.95 31.23 -16.48
N ALA A 216 38.48 30.47 -17.46
CA ALA A 216 39.90 30.48 -17.78
C ALA A 216 40.40 31.89 -18.15
N GLY A 217 39.66 32.59 -19.01
CA GLY A 217 40.01 33.97 -19.41
C GLY A 217 39.97 34.97 -18.25
N PHE A 218 39.04 34.81 -17.31
CA PHE A 218 38.96 35.65 -16.12
C PHE A 218 40.14 35.45 -15.16
N ILE A 219 40.53 34.18 -14.94
CA ILE A 219 41.70 33.85 -14.10
C ILE A 219 42.99 34.41 -14.70
N GLU A 220 43.17 34.31 -16.03
CA GLU A 220 44.36 34.85 -16.69
C GLU A 220 44.46 36.38 -16.50
N LYS A 221 43.35 37.11 -16.65
CA LYS A 221 43.32 38.57 -16.40
C LYS A 221 43.75 38.93 -14.98
N ILE A 222 43.23 38.23 -13.97
CA ILE A 222 43.61 38.46 -12.57
C ILE A 222 45.11 38.20 -12.37
N ARG A 223 45.63 37.14 -12.99
CA ARG A 223 47.05 36.78 -12.90
C ARG A 223 47.95 37.87 -13.49
N GLU A 224 47.57 38.44 -14.62
CA GLU A 224 48.28 39.55 -15.26
C GLU A 224 48.26 40.83 -14.40
N GLU A 225 47.10 41.19 -13.83
CA GLU A 225 47.00 42.34 -12.92
C GLU A 225 47.92 42.21 -11.70
N ILE A 226 47.94 41.04 -11.04
CA ILE A 226 48.80 40.79 -9.88
C ILE A 226 50.29 40.85 -10.25
N GLN A 227 50.67 40.34 -11.42
CA GLN A 227 52.06 40.40 -11.88
C GLN A 227 52.50 41.83 -12.21
N SER A 228 51.59 42.66 -12.75
CA SER A 228 51.88 44.06 -13.06
C SER A 228 52.08 44.93 -11.82
N HIS A 229 51.40 44.64 -10.70
CA HIS A 229 51.54 45.37 -9.43
C HIS A 229 52.80 45.00 -8.63
N ARG A 230 53.57 44.00 -9.07
CA ARG A 230 54.79 43.51 -8.38
C ARG A 230 56.10 44.01 -9.01
N ARG A 231 56.02 44.92 -9.99
CA ARG A 231 57.13 45.67 -10.56
C ARG A 231 57.00 47.14 -10.21
#